data_AF-A0A3N5MK05-F1
#
_entry.id   AF-A0A3N5MK05-F1
#
_cell.length_a   1.000
_cell.length_b   1.000
_cell.length_c   1.000
_cell.angle_alpha   90.00
_cell.angle_beta   90.00
_cell.angle_gamma   90.00
#
_symmetry.space_group_name_H-M   'P 1'
#
loop_
_entity.id
_entity.type
_entity.pdbx_description
1 polymer ?
#
loop_
_entity_poly.entity_id
_entity_poly.type
_entity_poly.pdbx_seq_one_letter_code
_entity_poly.pdbx_strand_id
1 'polypeptide(L)'
;MAKKGDMLYAWTNDAEIKKKAELGGAVTALWKHALESKAVDAVLAITKGSDLYDAKPVLITNPNDLAKTAGSLHCGTLLLPKYVKKYLDGAANKKIGVTVKGCDTMAFIELAKRKQINLDNIIMIGVNCGGSVSPILARKMIADKFGVDPDKVHKEEIDKGQFIIEYEGGHKGISIDELEDAGYGRRSNCRRCKYKVPRQADLACGNWGVIGEKAGKATFVEVCSDKGAALLDGAVKSGVLATEAANPKGIEIRGKVEGAMFKLGDKWRRKDFGVLATNMWETINKETSRCIKCYSCIENCPVCFTSSDLLKKGSLMVKPGELPPNPMFHLRRFAHISDSCVNCGQCEELCPMDIPMALFSHAIRVEGDTAFEPKLGKSTYSN
;
A
#
# COMPACT_ATOMS: atom_id res chain seq x y z
N MET A 1 26.86 8.54 11.46
CA MET A 1 25.49 8.77 11.96
C MET A 1 24.68 9.27 10.80
N ALA A 2 23.64 8.53 10.45
CA ALA A 2 22.71 8.85 9.40
C ALA A 2 21.96 10.14 9.72
N LYS A 3 21.58 10.88 8.69
CA LYS A 3 20.81 12.12 8.77
C LYS A 3 19.66 12.08 7.78
N LYS A 4 18.62 12.85 8.06
CA LYS A 4 17.53 13.08 7.10
C LYS A 4 18.12 13.57 5.77
N GLY A 5 17.73 12.92 4.68
CA GLY A 5 18.24 13.16 3.34
C GLY A 5 19.29 12.14 2.86
N ASP A 6 19.86 11.34 3.78
CA ASP A 6 20.83 10.32 3.39
C ASP A 6 20.18 9.23 2.52
N MET A 7 20.93 8.79 1.49
CA MET A 7 20.56 7.69 0.60
C MET A 7 21.62 6.61 0.65
N LEU A 8 21.21 5.39 1.02
CA LEU A 8 22.09 4.30 1.39
C LEU A 8 21.66 3.00 0.73
N TYR A 9 22.60 2.08 0.56
CA TYR A 9 22.30 0.66 0.44
C TYR A 9 22.46 0.00 1.80
N ALA A 10 21.49 -0.80 2.20
CA ALA A 10 21.48 -1.48 3.49
C ALA A 10 21.20 -2.98 3.32
N TRP A 11 21.83 -3.82 4.14
CA TRP A 11 21.54 -5.25 4.18
C TRP A 11 21.72 -5.80 5.59
N THR A 12 21.03 -6.89 5.89
CA THR A 12 21.09 -7.56 7.18
C THR A 12 22.39 -8.36 7.34
N ASN A 13 22.92 -8.37 8.55
CA ASN A 13 23.96 -9.31 8.99
C ASN A 13 23.38 -10.55 9.70
N ASP A 14 22.06 -10.58 9.92
CA ASP A 14 21.38 -11.69 10.56
C ASP A 14 21.16 -12.83 9.55
N ALA A 15 21.71 -14.01 9.87
CA ALA A 15 21.67 -15.16 8.97
C ALA A 15 20.24 -15.71 8.75
N GLU A 16 19.36 -15.64 9.74
CA GLU A 16 17.99 -16.14 9.62
C GLU A 16 17.12 -15.19 8.80
N ILE A 17 17.30 -13.89 8.97
CA ILE A 17 16.65 -12.90 8.10
C ILE A 17 17.16 -13.04 6.66
N LYS A 18 18.48 -13.17 6.48
CA LYS A 18 19.10 -13.28 5.14
C LYS A 18 18.57 -14.47 4.33
N LYS A 19 18.27 -15.60 4.97
CA LYS A 19 17.71 -16.79 4.29
C LYS A 19 16.29 -16.59 3.75
N LYS A 20 15.52 -15.69 4.36
CA LYS A 20 14.07 -15.50 4.07
C LYS A 20 13.75 -14.17 3.41
N ALA A 21 14.69 -13.24 3.38
CA ALA A 21 14.48 -11.93 2.81
C ALA A 21 14.37 -11.98 1.29
N GLU A 22 13.47 -11.16 0.74
CA GLU A 22 13.34 -10.96 -0.72
C GLU A 22 14.60 -10.34 -1.35
N LEU A 23 15.24 -9.45 -0.59
CA LEU A 23 16.37 -8.62 -1.03
C LEU A 23 17.43 -8.60 0.09
N GLY A 24 17.98 -7.43 0.41
CA GLY A 24 18.93 -7.27 1.51
C GLY A 24 18.40 -7.49 2.93
N GLY A 25 17.10 -7.71 3.13
CA GLY A 25 16.54 -7.97 4.47
C GLY A 25 16.59 -6.79 5.45
N ALA A 26 16.90 -5.58 4.96
CA ALA A 26 17.11 -4.41 5.81
C ALA A 26 15.88 -4.03 6.64
N VAL A 27 14.69 -4.06 6.05
CA VAL A 27 13.42 -3.72 6.74
C VAL A 27 13.19 -4.63 7.94
N THR A 28 13.35 -5.94 7.76
CA THR A 28 13.18 -6.92 8.84
C THR A 28 14.24 -6.74 9.93
N ALA A 29 15.49 -6.45 9.56
CA ALA A 29 16.56 -6.17 10.52
C ALA A 29 16.33 -4.88 11.34
N LEU A 30 15.83 -3.83 10.69
CA LEU A 30 15.43 -2.59 11.35
C LEU A 30 14.32 -2.84 12.37
N TRP A 31 13.32 -3.65 12.03
CA TRP A 31 12.27 -4.03 12.98
C TRP A 31 12.77 -4.90 14.13
N LYS A 32 13.74 -5.79 13.86
CA LYS A 32 14.37 -6.61 14.91
C LYS A 32 15.06 -5.71 15.92
N HIS A 33 15.87 -4.78 15.44
CA HIS A 33 16.49 -3.77 16.28
C HIS A 33 15.45 -2.93 17.03
N ALA A 34 14.37 -2.50 16.37
CA ALA A 34 13.34 -1.66 16.98
C ALA A 34 12.67 -2.32 18.19
N LEU A 35 12.41 -3.62 18.12
CA LEU A 35 11.84 -4.39 19.23
C LEU A 35 12.88 -4.66 20.33
N GLU A 36 14.11 -5.06 19.97
CA GLU A 36 15.19 -5.34 20.94
C GLU A 36 15.59 -4.09 21.74
N SER A 37 15.64 -2.94 21.08
CA SER A 37 15.94 -1.65 21.69
C SER A 37 14.75 -0.99 22.38
N LYS A 38 13.54 -1.58 22.27
CA LYS A 38 12.27 -1.00 22.74
C LYS A 38 11.95 0.38 22.14
N ALA A 39 12.45 0.66 20.93
CA ALA A 39 12.04 1.82 20.15
C ALA A 39 10.55 1.76 19.80
N VAL A 40 10.02 0.53 19.64
CA VAL A 40 8.59 0.23 19.50
C VAL A 40 8.20 -0.89 20.45
N ASP A 41 6.94 -0.92 20.88
CA ASP A 41 6.37 -1.98 21.72
C ASP A 41 5.93 -3.19 20.89
N ALA A 42 5.57 -2.96 19.64
CA ALA A 42 5.16 -4.00 18.69
C ALA A 42 5.40 -3.57 17.25
N VAL A 43 5.49 -4.54 16.35
CA VAL A 43 5.57 -4.33 14.90
C VAL A 43 4.35 -4.97 14.24
N LEU A 44 3.56 -4.16 13.52
CA LEU A 44 2.50 -4.67 12.66
C LEU A 44 3.11 -5.04 11.30
N ALA A 45 3.32 -6.34 11.11
CA ALA A 45 3.91 -6.93 9.92
C ALA A 45 2.90 -7.79 9.16
N ILE A 46 3.30 -8.31 8.00
CA ILE A 46 2.50 -9.20 7.17
C ILE A 46 3.23 -10.54 7.06
N THR A 47 2.51 -11.64 7.15
CA THR A 47 3.02 -12.99 6.85
C THR A 47 2.11 -13.68 5.84
N LYS A 48 2.61 -14.78 5.27
CA LYS A 48 1.83 -15.63 4.38
C LYS A 48 0.69 -16.28 5.16
N GLY A 49 -0.52 -16.21 4.62
CA GLY A 49 -1.72 -16.84 5.16
C GLY A 49 -1.83 -18.30 4.75
N SER A 50 -2.99 -18.69 4.21
CA SER A 50 -3.20 -20.06 3.72
C SER A 50 -2.31 -20.40 2.51
N ASP A 51 -2.06 -19.42 1.63
CA ASP A 51 -1.25 -19.57 0.43
C ASP A 51 -0.45 -18.29 0.14
N LEU A 52 0.27 -18.25 -0.99
CA LEU A 52 1.07 -17.11 -1.42
C LEU A 52 0.22 -15.85 -1.70
N TYR A 53 -1.06 -16.01 -2.01
CA TYR A 53 -1.95 -14.93 -2.42
C TYR A 53 -2.71 -14.31 -1.22
N ASP A 54 -2.81 -15.07 -0.13
CA ASP A 54 -3.36 -14.63 1.14
C ASP A 54 -2.30 -13.97 2.03
N ALA A 55 -2.47 -12.67 2.26
CA ALA A 55 -1.58 -11.88 3.09
C ALA A 55 -2.23 -11.60 4.44
N LYS A 56 -1.61 -12.09 5.52
CA LYS A 56 -2.15 -12.03 6.88
C LYS A 56 -1.41 -11.00 7.74
N PRO A 57 -2.09 -9.97 8.27
CA PRO A 57 -1.50 -9.08 9.27
C PRO A 57 -1.21 -9.82 10.57
N VAL A 58 -0.05 -9.55 11.15
CA VAL A 58 0.40 -10.11 12.43
C VAL A 58 1.03 -9.01 13.28
N LEU A 59 0.74 -9.02 14.58
CA LEU A 59 1.37 -8.13 15.54
C LEU A 59 2.51 -8.87 16.24
N ILE A 60 3.74 -8.47 15.95
CA ILE A 60 4.95 -9.11 16.48
C ILE A 60 5.48 -8.29 17.66
N THR A 61 5.68 -8.95 18.80
CA THR A 61 6.32 -8.38 19.99
C THR A 61 7.64 -9.05 20.34
N ASN A 62 7.85 -10.29 19.87
CA ASN A 62 9.10 -11.02 20.03
C ASN A 62 10.00 -10.80 18.79
N PRO A 63 11.20 -10.20 18.93
CA PRO A 63 12.11 -9.95 17.80
C PRO A 63 12.43 -11.20 16.98
N ASN A 64 12.47 -12.38 17.61
CA ASN A 64 12.82 -13.65 16.94
C ASN A 64 11.76 -14.12 15.93
N ASP A 65 10.53 -13.58 16.00
CA ASP A 65 9.46 -13.95 15.08
C ASP A 65 9.48 -13.15 13.77
N LEU A 66 10.25 -12.07 13.68
CA LEU A 66 10.27 -11.18 12.49
C LEU A 66 10.80 -11.85 11.23
N ALA A 67 11.70 -12.84 11.34
CA ALA A 67 12.16 -13.58 10.17
C ALA A 67 11.01 -14.32 9.45
N LYS A 68 9.91 -14.63 10.16
CA LYS A 68 8.70 -15.26 9.60
C LYS A 68 7.84 -14.31 8.76
N THR A 69 8.13 -13.00 8.82
CA THR A 69 7.40 -11.95 8.09
C THR A 69 8.25 -11.34 6.98
N ALA A 70 9.43 -11.91 6.70
CA ALA A 70 10.29 -11.51 5.60
C ALA A 70 9.74 -12.02 4.26
N GLY A 71 10.05 -11.29 3.18
CA GLY A 71 9.51 -11.57 1.84
C GLY A 71 8.52 -10.50 1.40
N SER A 72 8.19 -10.51 0.10
CA SER A 72 7.15 -9.65 -0.46
C SER A 72 5.89 -10.46 -0.76
N LEU A 73 4.72 -9.85 -0.55
CA LEU A 73 3.43 -10.40 -0.94
C LEU A 73 2.68 -9.33 -1.74
N HIS A 74 2.59 -9.51 -3.06
CA HIS A 74 1.98 -8.52 -3.95
C HIS A 74 0.47 -8.72 -4.13
N CYS A 75 -0.10 -9.79 -3.57
CA CYS A 75 -1.50 -10.14 -3.78
C CYS A 75 -2.45 -9.69 -2.65
N GLY A 76 -1.92 -9.37 -1.46
CA GLY A 76 -2.72 -9.06 -0.28
C GLY A 76 -3.72 -7.91 -0.41
N THR A 77 -4.97 -8.13 0.00
CA THR A 77 -5.99 -7.07 0.16
C THR A 77 -5.88 -6.44 1.55
N LEU A 78 -4.97 -5.47 1.69
CA LEU A 78 -4.57 -4.92 2.99
C LEU A 78 -4.54 -3.39 3.00
N LEU A 79 -4.96 -2.82 4.14
CA LEU A 79 -4.75 -1.42 4.48
C LEU A 79 -4.45 -1.30 5.98
N LEU A 80 -3.16 -1.26 6.32
CA LEU A 80 -2.66 -1.39 7.70
C LEU A 80 -3.17 -0.32 8.68
N PRO A 81 -3.32 0.96 8.30
CA PRO A 81 -3.83 2.00 9.21
C PRO A 81 -5.20 1.66 9.82
N LYS A 82 -6.05 0.92 9.09
CA LYS A 82 -7.35 0.50 9.61
C LYS A 82 -7.21 -0.45 10.80
N TYR A 83 -6.23 -1.35 10.77
CA TYR A 83 -5.98 -2.28 11.87
C TYR A 83 -5.44 -1.55 13.11
N VAL A 84 -4.53 -0.59 12.91
CA VAL A 84 -4.03 0.26 14.00
C VAL A 84 -5.19 1.03 14.64
N LYS A 85 -6.02 1.69 13.83
CA LYS A 85 -7.19 2.43 14.33
C LYS A 85 -8.16 1.51 15.08
N LYS A 86 -8.55 0.39 14.48
CA LYS A 86 -9.66 -0.45 14.99
C LYS A 86 -9.25 -1.35 16.15
N TYR A 87 -8.03 -1.89 16.13
CA TYR A 87 -7.61 -2.95 17.05
C TYR A 87 -6.45 -2.56 17.97
N LEU A 88 -5.73 -1.47 17.67
CA LEU A 88 -4.61 -0.97 18.48
C LEU A 88 -4.88 0.43 19.04
N ASP A 89 -6.16 0.79 19.18
CA ASP A 89 -6.62 2.05 19.79
C ASP A 89 -5.95 3.30 19.19
N GLY A 90 -5.76 3.30 17.87
CA GLY A 90 -5.10 4.40 17.17
C GLY A 90 -3.67 4.69 17.64
N ALA A 91 -2.99 3.73 18.25
CA ALA A 91 -1.68 3.90 18.88
C ALA A 91 -1.65 5.00 19.96
N ALA A 92 -2.74 5.18 20.72
CA ALA A 92 -2.81 6.14 21.80
C ALA A 92 -1.72 5.89 22.88
N ASN A 93 -1.51 4.63 23.25
CA ASN A 93 -0.67 4.24 24.39
C ASN A 93 0.48 3.27 24.06
N LYS A 94 0.66 2.92 22.78
CA LYS A 94 1.70 1.97 22.34
C LYS A 94 2.43 2.51 21.13
N LYS A 95 3.75 2.37 21.12
CA LYS A 95 4.60 2.66 19.97
C LYS A 95 4.56 1.47 19.01
N ILE A 96 4.10 1.70 17.78
CA ILE A 96 3.94 0.65 16.78
C ILE A 96 4.85 0.92 15.57
N GLY A 97 5.69 -0.06 15.24
CA GLY A 97 6.41 -0.09 13.97
C GLY A 97 5.53 -0.68 12.87
N VAL A 98 5.49 -0.07 11.68
CA VAL A 98 4.66 -0.54 10.57
C VAL A 98 5.39 -0.39 9.24
N THR A 99 5.47 -1.47 8.46
CA THR A 99 5.90 -1.39 7.06
C THR A 99 4.73 -0.93 6.19
N VAL A 100 4.89 0.15 5.42
CA VAL A 100 3.78 0.81 4.72
C VAL A 100 4.03 0.92 3.22
N LYS A 101 2.98 0.72 2.42
CA LYS A 101 2.95 1.17 1.01
C LYS A 101 2.47 2.62 0.97
N GLY A 102 2.55 3.27 -0.19
CA GLY A 102 2.09 4.65 -0.35
C GLY A 102 0.63 4.87 0.14
N CYS A 103 -0.29 3.98 -0.21
CA CYS A 103 -1.68 4.05 0.25
C CYS A 103 -1.84 3.91 1.77
N ASP A 104 -0.99 3.12 2.43
CA ASP A 104 -0.96 2.99 3.89
C ASP A 104 -0.46 4.30 4.54
N THR A 105 0.66 4.87 4.04
CA THR A 105 1.20 6.15 4.52
C THR A 105 0.17 7.27 4.40
N MET A 106 -0.50 7.40 3.24
CA MET A 106 -1.54 8.40 3.04
C MET A 106 -2.70 8.23 4.02
N ALA A 107 -3.16 6.98 4.22
CA ALA A 107 -4.24 6.70 5.15
C ALA A 107 -3.86 6.94 6.62
N PHE A 108 -2.62 6.64 7.04
CA PHE A 108 -2.11 7.02 8.36
C PHE A 108 -2.20 8.54 8.58
N ILE A 109 -1.74 9.31 7.59
CA ILE A 109 -1.74 10.79 7.65
C ILE A 109 -3.18 11.33 7.73
N GLU A 110 -4.09 10.84 6.90
CA GLU A 110 -5.49 11.29 6.92
C GLU A 110 -6.23 10.91 8.20
N LEU A 111 -5.93 9.75 8.79
CA LEU A 111 -6.44 9.34 10.09
C LEU A 111 -5.88 10.21 11.21
N ALA A 112 -4.61 10.59 11.14
CA ALA A 112 -3.97 11.47 12.12
C ALA A 112 -4.55 12.88 12.11
N LYS A 113 -4.79 13.47 10.93
CA LYS A 113 -5.50 14.77 10.79
C LYS A 113 -6.87 14.77 11.48
N ARG A 114 -7.51 13.59 11.54
CA ARG A 114 -8.82 13.37 12.17
C ARG A 114 -8.72 12.88 13.62
N LYS A 115 -7.52 12.95 14.22
CA LYS A 115 -7.23 12.51 15.59
C LYS A 115 -7.62 11.04 15.86
N GLN A 116 -7.62 10.21 14.81
CA GLN A 116 -7.94 8.78 14.92
C GLN A 116 -6.69 7.91 15.12
N ILE A 117 -5.51 8.45 14.82
CA ILE A 117 -4.22 7.81 15.05
C ILE A 117 -3.25 8.85 15.60
N ASN A 118 -2.49 8.47 16.64
CA ASN A 118 -1.35 9.24 17.11
C ASN A 118 -0.08 8.87 16.33
N LEU A 119 0.31 9.70 15.36
CA LEU A 119 1.52 9.48 14.55
C LEU A 119 2.82 9.58 15.36
N ASP A 120 2.82 10.23 16.51
CA ASP A 120 4.04 10.31 17.32
C ASP A 120 4.46 8.93 17.85
N ASN A 121 3.48 8.06 18.06
CA ASN A 121 3.64 6.68 18.46
C ASN A 121 3.72 5.69 17.28
N ILE A 122 3.81 6.17 16.03
CA ILE A 122 4.01 5.31 14.87
C ILE A 122 5.42 5.53 14.33
N ILE A 123 6.11 4.44 14.00
CA ILE A 123 7.31 4.47 13.16
C ILE A 123 6.96 3.77 11.84
N MET A 124 7.10 4.47 10.73
CA MET A 124 6.78 3.97 9.39
C MET A 124 8.06 3.66 8.60
N ILE A 125 8.19 2.43 8.11
CA ILE A 125 9.14 2.12 7.04
C ILE A 125 8.34 1.94 5.74
N GLY A 126 8.44 2.93 4.86
CA GLY A 126 7.84 2.89 3.53
C GLY A 126 8.56 1.91 2.61
N VAL A 127 7.82 1.20 1.75
CA VAL A 127 8.40 0.39 0.67
C VAL A 127 7.92 0.90 -0.69
N ASN A 128 8.83 0.98 -1.67
CA ASN A 128 8.46 1.37 -3.03
C ASN A 128 7.45 0.40 -3.63
N CYS A 129 6.40 0.91 -4.27
CA CYS A 129 5.28 0.09 -4.73
C CYS A 129 4.88 0.44 -6.17
N GLY A 130 5.01 -0.53 -7.08
CA GLY A 130 4.51 -0.43 -8.46
C GLY A 130 2.98 -0.63 -8.57
N GLY A 131 2.38 -1.25 -7.55
CA GLY A 131 0.98 -1.66 -7.46
C GLY A 131 0.88 -3.12 -7.04
N SER A 132 -0.32 -3.53 -6.61
CA SER A 132 -0.60 -4.90 -6.13
C SER A 132 -1.68 -5.55 -6.98
N VAL A 133 -1.79 -6.88 -6.93
CA VAL A 133 -2.74 -7.70 -7.72
C VAL A 133 -3.82 -8.27 -6.78
N SER A 134 -5.07 -8.40 -7.21
CA SER A 134 -6.10 -9.07 -6.41
C SER A 134 -5.77 -10.56 -6.24
N PRO A 135 -5.99 -11.22 -5.07
CA PRO A 135 -5.70 -12.65 -4.91
C PRO A 135 -6.46 -13.50 -5.94
N ILE A 136 -7.75 -13.19 -6.16
CA ILE A 136 -8.60 -13.91 -7.11
C ILE A 136 -8.07 -13.72 -8.53
N LEU A 137 -7.76 -12.47 -8.90
CA LEU A 137 -7.24 -12.16 -10.23
C LEU A 137 -5.86 -12.77 -10.46
N ALA A 138 -5.00 -12.81 -9.44
CA ALA A 138 -3.67 -13.43 -9.50
C ALA A 138 -3.78 -14.93 -9.78
N ARG A 139 -4.62 -15.65 -9.03
CA ARG A 139 -4.84 -17.08 -9.25
C ARG A 139 -5.38 -17.36 -10.65
N LYS A 140 -6.39 -16.59 -11.10
CA LYS A 140 -6.92 -16.71 -12.47
C LYS A 140 -5.86 -16.40 -13.52
N MET A 141 -5.10 -15.32 -13.34
CA MET A 141 -4.02 -14.91 -14.23
C MET A 141 -2.96 -16.00 -14.37
N ILE A 142 -2.57 -16.65 -13.28
CA ILE A 142 -1.58 -17.73 -13.27
C ILE A 142 -2.09 -18.95 -14.05
N ALA A 143 -3.33 -19.37 -13.81
CA ALA A 143 -3.94 -20.45 -14.57
C ALA A 143 -4.04 -20.10 -16.07
N ASP A 144 -4.60 -18.94 -16.41
CA ASP A 144 -4.98 -18.60 -17.78
C ASP A 144 -3.78 -18.14 -18.65
N LYS A 145 -2.81 -17.42 -18.06
CA LYS A 145 -1.68 -16.81 -18.81
C LYS A 145 -0.38 -17.56 -18.60
N PHE A 146 -0.16 -18.12 -17.41
CA PHE A 146 1.05 -18.88 -17.13
C PHE A 146 0.88 -20.36 -17.45
N GLY A 147 -0.35 -20.89 -17.46
CA GLY A 147 -0.61 -22.31 -17.69
C GLY A 147 -0.15 -23.18 -16.51
N VAL A 148 -0.08 -22.59 -15.32
CA VAL A 148 0.41 -23.21 -14.09
C VAL A 148 -0.73 -23.27 -13.09
N ASP A 149 -0.81 -24.37 -12.34
CA ASP A 149 -1.72 -24.47 -11.20
C ASP A 149 -1.28 -23.48 -10.11
N PRO A 150 -2.12 -22.49 -9.73
CA PRO A 150 -1.76 -21.49 -8.74
C PRO A 150 -1.30 -22.07 -7.39
N ASP A 151 -1.74 -23.27 -7.03
CA ASP A 151 -1.35 -23.93 -5.77
C ASP A 151 0.05 -24.53 -5.81
N LYS A 152 0.66 -24.63 -7.00
CA LYS A 152 2.05 -25.10 -7.18
C LYS A 152 3.08 -23.96 -7.21
N VAL A 153 2.63 -22.71 -7.15
CA VAL A 153 3.51 -21.54 -7.12
C VAL A 153 4.00 -21.29 -5.69
N HIS A 154 5.31 -21.30 -5.49
CA HIS A 154 5.91 -21.09 -4.16
C HIS A 154 6.50 -19.70 -3.97
N LYS A 155 6.75 -18.94 -5.05
CA LYS A 155 7.24 -17.56 -5.00
C LYS A 155 6.68 -16.73 -6.16
N GLU A 156 6.46 -15.45 -5.91
CA GLU A 156 6.12 -14.46 -6.92
C GLU A 156 7.00 -13.21 -6.73
N GLU A 157 7.38 -12.59 -7.85
CA GLU A 157 8.21 -11.40 -7.85
C GLU A 157 7.79 -10.45 -8.96
N ILE A 158 7.90 -9.15 -8.70
CA ILE A 158 7.78 -8.11 -9.72
C ILE A 158 9.15 -7.47 -9.92
N ASP A 159 9.81 -7.84 -11.01
CA ASP A 159 11.09 -7.27 -11.42
C ASP A 159 11.04 -6.81 -12.88
N LYS A 160 11.71 -5.68 -13.17
CA LYS A 160 11.86 -5.09 -14.52
C LYS A 160 10.57 -5.04 -15.36
N GLY A 161 9.42 -4.81 -14.72
CA GLY A 161 8.13 -4.69 -15.39
C GLY A 161 7.47 -6.03 -15.75
N GLN A 162 8.00 -7.15 -15.27
CA GLN A 162 7.41 -8.47 -15.42
C GLN A 162 6.81 -8.94 -14.10
N PHE A 163 5.70 -9.70 -14.20
CA PHE A 163 5.19 -10.51 -13.11
C PHE A 163 5.78 -11.92 -13.28
N ILE A 164 6.61 -12.34 -12.31
CA ILE A 164 7.39 -13.57 -12.36
C ILE A 164 6.85 -14.53 -11.30
N ILE A 165 6.66 -15.79 -11.69
CA ILE A 165 6.33 -16.88 -10.77
C ILE A 165 7.46 -17.91 -10.76
N GLU A 166 7.70 -18.51 -9.60
CA GLU A 166 8.55 -19.69 -9.43
C GLU A 166 7.71 -20.86 -8.93
N TYR A 167 7.94 -22.02 -9.55
CA TYR A 167 7.26 -23.28 -9.29
C TYR A 167 8.24 -24.44 -9.58
N GLU A 168 7.87 -25.67 -9.25
CA GLU A 168 8.77 -26.84 -9.43
C GLU A 168 9.30 -27.01 -10.87
N GLY A 169 8.55 -26.55 -11.88
CA GLY A 169 8.93 -26.59 -13.30
C GLY A 169 9.83 -25.43 -13.75
N GLY A 170 10.26 -24.56 -12.85
CA GLY A 170 11.16 -23.43 -13.13
C GLY A 170 10.53 -22.07 -12.83
N HIS A 171 10.95 -21.05 -13.58
CA HIS A 171 10.40 -19.70 -13.47
C HIS A 171 9.78 -19.25 -14.79
N LYS A 172 8.72 -18.43 -14.72
CA LYS A 172 8.08 -17.83 -15.89
C LYS A 172 7.71 -16.38 -15.59
N GLY A 173 8.05 -15.48 -16.50
CA GLY A 173 7.73 -14.06 -16.42
C GLY A 173 6.86 -13.61 -17.60
N ILE A 174 5.86 -12.77 -17.33
CA ILE A 174 5.04 -12.11 -18.36
C ILE A 174 5.05 -10.60 -18.08
N SER A 175 5.06 -9.79 -19.13
CA SER A 175 5.00 -8.33 -19.00
C SER A 175 3.73 -7.88 -18.27
N ILE A 176 3.86 -6.97 -17.31
CA ILE A 176 2.72 -6.39 -16.59
C ILE A 176 1.79 -5.64 -17.55
N ASP A 177 2.34 -4.94 -18.55
CA ASP A 177 1.53 -4.21 -19.52
C ASP A 177 0.68 -5.17 -20.37
N GLU A 178 1.25 -6.31 -20.81
CA GLU A 178 0.52 -7.34 -21.54
C GLU A 178 -0.58 -7.97 -20.69
N LEU A 179 -0.29 -8.23 -19.40
CA LEU A 179 -1.28 -8.73 -18.46
C LEU A 179 -2.42 -7.72 -18.27
N GLU A 180 -2.11 -6.44 -18.10
CA GLU A 180 -3.10 -5.38 -17.93
C GLU A 180 -3.98 -5.16 -19.16
N ASP A 181 -3.40 -5.19 -20.37
CA ASP A 181 -4.13 -5.07 -21.62
C ASP A 181 -5.05 -6.28 -21.86
N ALA A 182 -4.66 -7.46 -21.34
CA ALA A 182 -5.50 -8.67 -21.33
C ALA A 182 -6.54 -8.71 -20.19
N GLY A 183 -6.67 -7.65 -19.39
CA GLY A 183 -7.64 -7.56 -18.28
C GLY A 183 -7.19 -8.18 -16.95
N TYR A 184 -5.91 -8.53 -16.83
CA TYR A 184 -5.27 -9.03 -15.60
C TYR A 184 -4.37 -7.95 -14.97
N GLY A 185 -3.39 -8.38 -14.16
CA GLY A 185 -2.36 -7.50 -13.61
C GLY A 185 -2.82 -6.68 -12.41
N ARG A 186 -2.30 -5.46 -12.27
CA ARG A 186 -2.48 -4.68 -11.05
C ARG A 186 -3.92 -4.25 -10.86
N ARG A 187 -4.33 -4.10 -9.60
CA ARG A 187 -5.62 -3.53 -9.21
C ARG A 187 -5.86 -2.21 -9.92
N SER A 188 -7.10 -2.00 -10.35
CA SER A 188 -7.56 -0.80 -11.07
C SER A 188 -7.04 0.51 -10.45
N ASN A 189 -7.22 0.69 -9.14
CA ASN A 189 -6.77 1.88 -8.43
C ASN A 189 -5.23 2.02 -8.39
N CYS A 190 -4.49 0.91 -8.29
CA CYS A 190 -3.03 0.91 -8.27
C CYS A 190 -2.43 1.41 -9.59
N ARG A 191 -3.09 1.10 -10.72
CA ARG A 191 -2.69 1.58 -12.05
C ARG A 191 -2.71 3.12 -12.16
N ARG A 192 -3.61 3.79 -11.42
CA ARG A 192 -3.75 5.26 -11.36
C ARG A 192 -2.96 5.95 -10.25
N CYS A 193 -2.32 5.20 -9.36
CA CYS A 193 -1.55 5.77 -8.24
C CYS A 193 -0.28 6.45 -8.75
N LYS A 194 0.06 7.65 -8.27
CA LYS A 194 1.38 8.29 -8.50
C LYS A 194 2.15 8.50 -7.20
N TYR A 195 1.76 7.85 -6.10
CA TYR A 195 2.54 7.84 -4.88
C TYR A 195 3.30 6.50 -4.74
N LYS A 196 4.55 6.49 -5.22
CA LYS A 196 5.33 5.26 -5.46
C LYS A 196 6.40 5.01 -4.42
N VAL A 197 7.16 6.04 -4.03
CA VAL A 197 8.13 6.00 -2.94
C VAL A 197 7.58 6.76 -1.73
N PRO A 198 7.23 6.10 -0.61
CA PRO A 198 6.58 6.75 0.52
C PRO A 198 7.51 7.63 1.37
N ARG A 199 7.96 8.78 0.85
CA ARG A 199 8.91 9.69 1.54
C ARG A 199 8.32 10.44 2.75
N GLN A 200 7.03 10.27 3.03
CA GLN A 200 6.35 10.78 4.22
C GLN A 200 6.35 9.73 5.35
N ALA A 201 6.92 8.55 5.12
CA ALA A 201 7.33 7.62 6.17
C ALA A 201 8.64 8.10 6.83
N ASP A 202 9.14 7.37 7.84
CA ASP A 202 10.41 7.69 8.51
C ASP A 202 11.63 7.24 7.70
N LEU A 203 11.49 6.09 7.02
CA LEU A 203 12.44 5.59 6.03
C LEU A 203 11.66 5.21 4.76
N ALA A 204 12.22 5.47 3.58
CA ALA A 204 11.67 4.98 2.31
C ALA A 204 12.61 3.96 1.68
N CYS A 205 12.18 2.70 1.67
CA CYS A 205 12.97 1.54 1.31
C CYS A 205 12.53 0.89 -0.01
N GLY A 206 13.37 0.03 -0.58
CA GLY A 206 12.97 -0.94 -1.61
C GLY A 206 14.11 -1.35 -2.55
N ASN A 207 13.79 -2.02 -3.65
CA ASN A 207 14.79 -2.48 -4.64
C ASN A 207 15.16 -1.43 -5.69
N TRP A 208 14.32 -0.43 -5.95
CA TRP A 208 14.57 0.50 -7.06
C TRP A 208 15.84 1.31 -6.82
N GLY A 209 16.76 1.20 -7.78
CA GLY A 209 18.06 1.86 -7.74
C GLY A 209 19.19 1.02 -7.14
N VAL A 210 18.93 -0.17 -6.59
CA VAL A 210 20.01 -1.07 -6.15
C VAL A 210 20.64 -1.75 -7.36
N ILE A 211 21.90 -1.45 -7.64
CA ILE A 211 22.63 -1.90 -8.83
C ILE A 211 24.00 -2.51 -8.50
N GLY A 212 24.62 -3.12 -9.50
CA GLY A 212 25.96 -3.71 -9.39
C GLY A 212 25.94 -4.97 -8.50
N GLU A 213 27.01 -5.17 -7.74
CA GLU A 213 27.18 -6.36 -6.88
C GLU A 213 26.13 -6.49 -5.77
N LYS A 214 25.46 -5.37 -5.43
CA LYS A 214 24.39 -5.31 -4.43
C LYS A 214 23.00 -5.58 -4.99
N ALA A 215 22.82 -5.67 -6.31
CA ALA A 215 21.53 -5.97 -6.91
C ALA A 215 20.98 -7.28 -6.35
N GLY A 216 19.72 -7.25 -5.87
CA GLY A 216 19.07 -8.38 -5.18
C GLY A 216 19.62 -8.70 -3.78
N LYS A 217 20.70 -8.05 -3.33
CA LYS A 217 21.39 -8.34 -2.05
C LYS A 217 21.36 -7.19 -1.05
N ALA A 218 20.88 -6.03 -1.47
CA ALA A 218 20.69 -4.86 -0.61
C ALA A 218 19.30 -4.25 -0.80
N THR A 219 18.96 -3.34 0.09
CA THR A 219 17.77 -2.48 0.05
C THR A 219 18.24 -1.04 -0.09
N PHE A 220 17.68 -0.32 -1.04
CA PHE A 220 17.84 1.13 -1.12
C PHE A 220 17.07 1.75 0.04
N VAL A 221 17.69 2.63 0.82
CA VAL A 221 17.09 3.32 1.96
C VAL A 221 17.27 4.83 1.80
N GLU A 222 16.18 5.57 1.79
CA GLU A 222 16.17 7.03 1.97
C GLU A 222 15.76 7.35 3.42
N VAL A 223 16.55 8.17 4.11
CA VAL A 223 16.24 8.60 5.48
C VAL A 223 15.34 9.84 5.43
N CYS A 224 14.09 9.72 5.86
CA CYS A 224 13.06 10.74 5.66
C CYS A 224 12.74 11.55 6.93
N SER A 225 13.08 11.04 8.11
CA SER A 225 12.87 11.70 9.41
C SER A 225 14.01 11.43 10.40
N ASP A 226 14.04 12.20 11.49
CA ASP A 226 14.98 11.98 12.59
C ASP A 226 14.70 10.65 13.32
N LYS A 227 13.44 10.21 13.39
CA LYS A 227 13.08 8.88 13.91
C LYS A 227 13.69 7.77 13.04
N GLY A 228 13.61 7.94 11.71
CA GLY A 228 14.21 7.01 10.76
C GLY A 228 15.73 6.97 10.86
N ALA A 229 16.37 8.14 10.99
CA ALA A 229 17.82 8.24 11.19
C ALA A 229 18.27 7.52 12.46
N ALA A 230 17.57 7.76 13.58
CA ALA A 230 17.86 7.12 14.86
C ALA A 230 17.69 5.60 14.80
N LEU A 231 16.63 5.11 14.15
CA LEU A 231 16.40 3.67 13.98
C LEU A 231 17.51 3.00 13.17
N LEU A 232 17.89 3.63 12.05
CA LEU A 232 18.94 3.13 11.16
C LEU A 232 20.30 3.09 11.87
N ASP A 233 20.68 4.18 12.54
CA ASP A 233 21.93 4.27 13.29
C ASP A 233 21.99 3.25 14.43
N GLY A 234 20.88 3.07 15.15
CA GLY A 234 20.78 2.06 16.20
C GLY A 234 21.01 0.66 15.65
N ALA A 235 20.38 0.32 14.52
CA ALA A 235 20.55 -0.98 13.88
C ALA A 235 22.00 -1.21 13.42
N VAL A 236 22.65 -0.21 12.81
CA VAL A 236 24.06 -0.30 12.41
C VAL A 236 24.97 -0.47 13.62
N LYS A 237 24.77 0.33 14.69
CA LYS A 237 25.57 0.22 15.93
C LYS A 237 25.40 -1.13 16.63
N SER A 238 24.22 -1.72 16.57
CA SER A 238 23.96 -3.06 17.12
C SER A 238 24.56 -4.20 16.28
N GLY A 239 25.07 -3.91 15.08
CA GLY A 239 25.67 -4.89 14.18
C GLY A 239 24.68 -5.73 13.37
N VAL A 240 23.36 -5.60 13.59
CA VAL A 240 22.33 -6.37 12.85
C VAL A 240 22.14 -5.89 11.40
N LEU A 241 22.61 -4.68 11.09
CA LEU A 241 22.50 -4.06 9.77
C LEU A 241 23.86 -3.50 9.33
N ALA A 242 24.22 -3.73 8.07
CA ALA A 242 25.34 -3.08 7.40
C ALA A 242 24.82 -2.11 6.33
N THR A 243 25.57 -1.03 6.11
CA THR A 243 25.20 0.01 5.15
C THR A 243 26.41 0.53 4.39
N GLU A 244 26.19 1.01 3.18
CA GLU A 244 27.14 1.84 2.42
C GLU A 244 26.38 2.97 1.72
N ALA A 245 27.10 3.99 1.25
CA ALA A 245 26.51 5.07 0.47
C ALA A 245 25.85 4.50 -0.81
N ALA A 246 24.65 4.98 -1.15
CA ALA A 246 24.00 4.55 -2.38
C ALA A 246 24.86 4.94 -3.59
N ASN A 247 24.93 4.06 -4.58
CA ASN A 247 25.63 4.35 -5.82
C ASN A 247 24.98 5.57 -6.51
N PRO A 248 25.73 6.60 -6.94
CA PRO A 248 25.16 7.77 -7.61
C PRO A 248 24.30 7.42 -8.84
N LYS A 249 24.74 6.45 -9.65
CA LYS A 249 23.93 5.93 -10.78
C LYS A 249 22.67 5.22 -10.30
N GLY A 250 22.73 4.56 -9.14
CA GLY A 250 21.58 3.93 -8.49
C GLY A 250 20.52 4.95 -8.05
N ILE A 251 20.95 6.10 -7.51
CA ILE A 251 20.06 7.23 -7.17
C ILE A 251 19.35 7.74 -8.43
N GLU A 252 20.07 7.95 -9.52
CA GLU A 252 19.47 8.36 -10.81
C GLU A 252 18.47 7.32 -11.34
N ILE A 253 18.83 6.03 -11.30
CA ILE A 253 17.96 4.94 -11.75
C ILE A 253 16.69 4.89 -10.90
N ARG A 254 16.79 5.04 -9.58
CA ARG A 254 15.63 5.10 -8.70
C ARG A 254 14.65 6.19 -9.14
N GLY A 255 15.16 7.40 -9.41
CA GLY A 255 14.36 8.51 -9.93
C GLY A 255 13.75 8.22 -11.30
N LYS A 256 14.50 7.59 -12.22
CA LYS A 256 14.00 7.18 -13.54
C LYS A 256 12.89 6.14 -13.46
N VAL A 257 13.03 5.13 -12.59
CA VAL A 257 12.01 4.09 -12.37
C VAL A 257 10.74 4.72 -11.78
N GLU A 258 10.88 5.56 -10.76
CA GLU A 258 9.74 6.29 -10.18
C GLU A 258 9.04 7.17 -11.23
N GLY A 259 9.80 7.92 -12.04
CA GLY A 259 9.28 8.72 -13.14
C GLY A 259 8.55 7.91 -14.22
N ALA A 260 9.05 6.72 -14.57
CA ALA A 260 8.35 5.80 -15.47
C ALA A 260 7.02 5.33 -14.86
N MET A 261 6.99 5.03 -13.56
CA MET A 261 5.77 4.66 -12.85
C MET A 261 4.75 5.81 -12.78
N PHE A 262 5.19 7.07 -12.72
CA PHE A 262 4.30 8.23 -12.81
C PHE A 262 3.69 8.36 -14.21
N LYS A 263 4.49 8.20 -15.27
CA LYS A 263 3.99 8.23 -16.65
C LYS A 263 2.94 7.16 -16.90
N LEU A 264 3.13 5.96 -16.33
CA LEU A 264 2.15 4.88 -16.38
C LEU A 264 0.88 5.24 -15.60
N GLY A 265 1.03 5.85 -14.42
CA GLY A 265 -0.08 6.43 -13.66
C GLY A 265 -0.89 7.44 -14.47
N ASP A 266 -0.21 8.35 -15.17
CA ASP A 266 -0.83 9.37 -16.01
C ASP A 266 -1.50 8.78 -17.24
N LYS A 267 -0.93 7.72 -17.86
CA LYS A 267 -1.56 6.96 -18.96
C LYS A 267 -2.91 6.41 -18.51
N TRP A 268 -2.96 5.75 -17.34
CA TRP A 268 -4.19 5.17 -16.80
C TRP A 268 -5.18 6.22 -16.30
N ARG A 269 -4.72 7.32 -15.69
CA ARG A 269 -5.60 8.46 -15.34
C ARG A 269 -6.25 9.05 -16.59
N ARG A 270 -5.50 9.31 -17.67
CA ARG A 270 -6.05 9.80 -18.94
C ARG A 270 -7.08 8.84 -19.54
N LYS A 271 -6.78 7.53 -19.55
CA LYS A 271 -7.69 6.50 -20.06
C LYS A 271 -8.97 6.44 -19.22
N ASP A 272 -8.85 6.20 -17.92
CA ASP A 272 -9.99 5.91 -17.06
C ASP A 272 -10.83 7.18 -16.80
N PHE A 273 -10.19 8.32 -16.55
CA PHE A 273 -10.92 9.58 -16.31
C PHE A 273 -11.45 10.18 -17.61
N GLY A 274 -10.74 10.02 -18.74
CA GLY A 274 -11.23 10.48 -20.04
C GLY A 274 -12.49 9.73 -20.49
N VAL A 275 -12.54 8.41 -20.29
CA VAL A 275 -13.75 7.62 -20.51
C VAL A 275 -14.86 8.05 -19.56
N LEU A 276 -14.55 8.25 -18.27
CA LEU A 276 -15.55 8.66 -17.29
C LEU A 276 -16.11 10.07 -17.57
N ALA A 277 -15.29 11.01 -18.04
CA ALA A 277 -15.69 12.41 -18.24
C ALA A 277 -16.80 12.60 -19.29
N THR A 278 -16.94 11.68 -20.26
CA THR A 278 -17.94 11.82 -21.33
C THR A 278 -19.37 11.59 -20.85
N ASN A 279 -19.56 10.80 -19.78
CA ASN A 279 -20.87 10.39 -19.27
C ASN A 279 -20.83 10.11 -17.76
N MET A 280 -20.07 10.90 -17.00
CA MET A 280 -19.72 10.60 -15.59
C MET A 280 -20.94 10.30 -14.71
N TRP A 281 -21.95 11.17 -14.76
CA TRP A 281 -23.16 11.00 -13.94
C TRP A 281 -23.96 9.75 -14.32
N GLU A 282 -24.13 9.50 -15.62
CA GLU A 282 -24.84 8.32 -16.12
C GLU A 282 -24.10 7.03 -15.75
N THR A 283 -22.77 7.01 -15.91
CA THR A 283 -21.94 5.87 -15.51
C THR A 283 -22.00 5.63 -14.00
N ILE A 284 -21.90 6.67 -13.17
CA ILE A 284 -22.06 6.54 -11.72
C ILE A 284 -23.44 6.00 -11.38
N ASN A 285 -24.52 6.55 -11.97
CA ASN A 285 -25.88 6.12 -11.70
C ASN A 285 -26.11 4.66 -12.12
N LYS A 286 -25.65 4.28 -13.32
CA LYS A 286 -25.72 2.90 -13.83
C LYS A 286 -25.00 1.94 -12.89
N GLU A 287 -23.75 2.20 -12.55
CA GLU A 287 -22.96 1.28 -11.73
C GLU A 287 -23.46 1.22 -10.28
N THR A 288 -23.90 2.35 -9.71
CA THR A 288 -24.42 2.40 -8.35
C THR A 288 -25.86 1.88 -8.22
N SER A 289 -26.62 1.79 -9.31
CA SER A 289 -27.95 1.15 -9.32
C SER A 289 -27.92 -0.34 -8.98
N ARG A 290 -26.73 -0.96 -9.05
CA ARG A 290 -26.49 -2.36 -8.64
C ARG A 290 -26.20 -2.50 -7.14
N CYS A 291 -26.11 -1.40 -6.40
CA CYS A 291 -25.69 -1.41 -5.01
C CYS A 291 -26.70 -2.13 -4.10
N ILE A 292 -26.20 -3.09 -3.32
CA ILE A 292 -26.98 -3.83 -2.31
C ILE A 292 -26.87 -3.21 -0.91
N LYS A 293 -26.32 -1.99 -0.80
CA LYS A 293 -26.18 -1.23 0.46
C LYS A 293 -25.56 -2.06 1.61
N CYS A 294 -24.54 -2.87 1.31
CA CYS A 294 -23.85 -3.72 2.30
C CYS A 294 -22.84 -2.97 3.17
N TYR A 295 -22.62 -1.67 2.94
CA TYR A 295 -21.71 -0.79 3.69
C TYR A 295 -20.21 -1.16 3.67
N SER A 296 -19.79 -2.23 3.01
CA SER A 296 -18.37 -2.62 2.88
C SER A 296 -17.49 -1.45 2.40
N CYS A 297 -17.97 -0.66 1.44
CA CYS A 297 -17.27 0.48 0.88
C CYS A 297 -17.07 1.66 1.87
N ILE A 298 -17.89 1.71 2.94
CA ILE A 298 -17.81 2.67 4.04
C ILE A 298 -16.91 2.10 5.13
N GLU A 299 -17.18 0.88 5.59
CA GLU A 299 -16.46 0.24 6.69
C GLU A 299 -14.97 0.01 6.38
N ASN A 300 -14.62 -0.19 5.12
CA ASN A 300 -13.25 -0.41 4.67
C ASN A 300 -12.54 0.87 4.19
N CYS A 301 -13.21 2.02 4.20
CA CYS A 301 -12.59 3.28 3.82
C CYS A 301 -11.82 3.88 5.02
N PRO A 302 -10.51 4.17 4.91
CA PRO A 302 -9.73 4.72 6.01
C PRO A 302 -10.17 6.13 6.42
N VAL A 303 -10.75 6.87 5.48
CA VAL A 303 -11.17 8.27 5.70
C VAL A 303 -12.67 8.39 5.96
N CYS A 304 -13.39 7.26 6.04
CA CYS A 304 -14.77 7.22 6.47
C CYS A 304 -14.86 6.67 7.88
N PHE A 305 -15.33 7.48 8.82
CA PHE A 305 -15.36 7.18 10.25
C PHE A 305 -16.77 7.31 10.83
N THR A 306 -17.78 7.15 9.97
CA THR A 306 -19.18 7.09 10.40
C THR A 306 -19.32 6.07 11.52
N SER A 307 -19.85 6.50 12.67
CA SER A 307 -20.41 5.55 13.62
C SER A 307 -21.54 4.81 12.90
N SER A 308 -21.42 3.50 12.78
CA SER A 308 -22.45 2.62 12.22
C SER A 308 -23.83 2.91 12.84
N ASP A 309 -23.86 3.29 14.12
CA ASP A 309 -25.09 3.67 14.83
C ASP A 309 -25.75 4.93 14.27
N LEU A 310 -24.99 5.96 13.86
CA LEU A 310 -25.55 7.17 13.23
C LEU A 310 -26.00 6.93 11.79
N LEU A 311 -25.40 5.97 11.07
CA LEU A 311 -25.91 5.56 9.75
C LEU A 311 -27.20 4.75 9.83
N LYS A 312 -27.46 4.09 10.97
CA LYS A 312 -28.71 3.35 11.25
C LYS A 312 -29.83 4.27 11.74
N LYS A 313 -29.53 5.46 12.26
CA LYS A 313 -30.53 6.47 12.60
C LYS A 313 -31.21 7.01 11.34
N GLY A 314 -32.49 7.37 11.45
CA GLY A 314 -33.28 7.89 10.33
C GLY A 314 -32.58 9.04 9.61
N SER A 315 -32.46 8.95 8.28
CA SER A 315 -31.90 10.01 7.45
C SER A 315 -32.98 10.61 6.56
N LEU A 316 -33.00 11.94 6.48
CA LEU A 316 -33.92 12.68 5.60
C LEU A 316 -33.74 12.33 4.11
N MET A 317 -32.52 11.95 3.71
CA MET A 317 -32.14 11.74 2.31
C MET A 317 -31.98 10.26 1.93
N VAL A 318 -31.86 9.37 2.90
CA VAL A 318 -31.57 7.94 2.65
C VAL A 318 -32.46 7.10 3.54
N LYS A 319 -33.48 6.47 2.96
CA LYS A 319 -34.40 5.61 3.71
C LYS A 319 -33.72 4.30 4.13
N PRO A 320 -33.90 3.81 5.36
CA PRO A 320 -33.53 2.45 5.75
C PRO A 320 -34.25 1.40 4.88
N GLY A 321 -33.63 0.25 4.63
CA GLY A 321 -34.24 -0.87 3.90
C GLY A 321 -34.42 -0.74 2.38
N GLU A 322 -34.25 0.45 1.80
CA GLU A 322 -34.40 0.69 0.36
C GLU A 322 -33.24 0.11 -0.48
N LEU A 323 -33.58 -0.71 -1.50
CA LEU A 323 -32.67 -1.31 -2.47
C LEU A 323 -33.24 -1.25 -3.90
N PRO A 324 -32.42 -0.88 -4.93
CA PRO A 324 -31.12 -0.25 -4.77
C PRO A 324 -31.25 1.08 -4.00
N PRO A 325 -30.21 1.52 -3.27
CA PRO A 325 -30.33 2.69 -2.43
C PRO A 325 -30.59 3.94 -3.28
N ASN A 326 -31.36 4.87 -2.72
CA ASN A 326 -31.50 6.21 -3.28
C ASN A 326 -30.10 6.79 -3.65
N PRO A 327 -29.91 7.42 -4.83
CA PRO A 327 -28.63 7.96 -5.28
C PRO A 327 -27.93 8.88 -4.25
N MET A 328 -28.70 9.53 -3.37
CA MET A 328 -28.19 10.33 -2.26
C MET A 328 -27.29 9.55 -1.29
N PHE A 329 -27.44 8.22 -1.20
CA PHE A 329 -26.53 7.38 -0.41
C PHE A 329 -25.10 7.49 -0.92
N HIS A 330 -24.90 7.35 -2.24
CA HIS A 330 -23.58 7.43 -2.86
C HIS A 330 -23.08 8.86 -2.91
N LEU A 331 -23.95 9.84 -3.22
CA LEU A 331 -23.57 11.25 -3.27
C LEU A 331 -23.06 11.76 -1.91
N ARG A 332 -23.76 11.44 -0.81
CA ARG A 332 -23.30 11.78 0.55
C ARG A 332 -21.93 11.16 0.86
N ARG A 333 -21.72 9.92 0.43
CA ARG A 333 -20.43 9.24 0.61
C ARG A 333 -19.31 9.90 -0.20
N PHE A 334 -19.53 10.20 -1.47
CA PHE A 334 -18.54 10.88 -2.31
C PHE A 334 -18.20 12.27 -1.78
N ALA A 335 -19.20 13.04 -1.37
CA ALA A 335 -19.00 14.36 -0.76
C ALA A 335 -18.22 14.28 0.57
N HIS A 336 -18.44 13.23 1.37
CA HIS A 336 -17.75 13.06 2.65
C HIS A 336 -16.24 12.82 2.52
N ILE A 337 -15.79 12.16 1.45
CA ILE A 337 -14.39 11.76 1.25
C ILE A 337 -13.70 12.50 0.09
N SER A 338 -14.38 13.48 -0.51
CA SER A 338 -13.96 14.13 -1.75
C SER A 338 -12.60 14.82 -1.64
N ASP A 339 -12.20 15.26 -0.45
CA ASP A 339 -10.95 15.95 -0.16
C ASP A 339 -9.83 15.04 0.40
N SER A 340 -10.15 13.78 0.67
CA SER A 340 -9.32 12.90 1.50
C SER A 340 -9.21 11.47 0.99
N CYS A 341 -9.90 11.14 -0.11
CA CYS A 341 -9.73 9.86 -0.78
C CYS A 341 -8.24 9.61 -1.11
N VAL A 342 -7.70 8.51 -0.58
CA VAL A 342 -6.30 8.09 -0.80
C VAL A 342 -6.16 7.09 -1.96
N ASN A 343 -7.22 6.85 -2.73
CA ASN A 343 -7.26 5.89 -3.85
C ASN A 343 -6.74 4.48 -3.47
N CYS A 344 -6.99 4.02 -2.23
CA CYS A 344 -6.48 2.73 -1.74
C CYS A 344 -7.17 1.49 -2.36
N GLY A 345 -8.33 1.66 -3.01
CA GLY A 345 -9.02 0.56 -3.71
C GLY A 345 -9.91 -0.34 -2.83
N GLN A 346 -9.81 -0.26 -1.50
CA GLN A 346 -10.54 -1.14 -0.58
C GLN A 346 -12.07 -1.13 -0.80
N CYS A 347 -12.63 0.01 -1.19
CA CYS A 347 -14.06 0.14 -1.44
C CYS A 347 -14.55 -0.47 -2.75
N GLU A 348 -13.65 -0.69 -3.71
CA GLU A 348 -13.92 -1.32 -5.01
C GLU A 348 -13.65 -2.82 -4.92
N GLU A 349 -12.47 -3.21 -4.40
CA GLU A 349 -12.07 -4.61 -4.22
C GLU A 349 -13.04 -5.41 -3.34
N LEU A 350 -13.60 -4.80 -2.29
CA LEU A 350 -14.49 -5.47 -1.34
C LEU A 350 -15.97 -5.22 -1.66
N CYS A 351 -16.28 -4.70 -2.85
CA CYS A 351 -17.65 -4.53 -3.29
C CYS A 351 -18.17 -5.84 -3.90
N PRO A 352 -19.19 -6.49 -3.31
CA PRO A 352 -19.73 -7.74 -3.86
C PRO A 352 -20.43 -7.57 -5.22
N MET A 353 -20.61 -6.32 -5.66
CA MET A 353 -21.27 -5.96 -6.92
C MET A 353 -20.27 -5.38 -7.93
N ASP A 354 -18.96 -5.47 -7.68
CA ASP A 354 -17.89 -4.97 -8.53
C ASP A 354 -18.05 -3.51 -8.97
N ILE A 355 -18.62 -2.68 -8.08
CA ILE A 355 -18.86 -1.27 -8.40
C ILE A 355 -17.53 -0.52 -8.30
N PRO A 356 -17.10 0.26 -9.32
CA PRO A 356 -15.78 0.91 -9.36
C PRO A 356 -15.69 2.16 -8.48
N MET A 357 -15.93 1.96 -7.18
CA MET A 357 -16.00 3.00 -6.16
C MET A 357 -14.70 3.78 -6.02
N ALA A 358 -13.56 3.14 -6.22
CA ALA A 358 -12.27 3.81 -6.13
C ALA A 358 -12.02 4.68 -7.36
N LEU A 359 -12.43 4.25 -8.55
CA LEU A 359 -12.41 5.09 -9.76
C LEU A 359 -13.21 6.38 -9.56
N PHE A 360 -14.48 6.28 -9.16
CA PHE A 360 -15.34 7.46 -8.97
C PHE A 360 -14.80 8.41 -7.89
N SER A 361 -14.44 7.86 -6.72
CA SER A 361 -13.93 8.66 -5.61
C SER A 361 -12.60 9.33 -5.94
N HIS A 362 -11.72 8.65 -6.70
CA HIS A 362 -10.44 9.20 -7.12
C HIS A 362 -10.60 10.27 -8.20
N ALA A 363 -11.50 10.08 -9.18
CA ALA A 363 -11.79 11.09 -10.19
C ALA A 363 -12.32 12.39 -9.54
N ILE A 364 -13.29 12.27 -8.62
CA ILE A 364 -13.82 13.41 -7.86
C ILE A 364 -12.72 14.09 -7.03
N ARG A 365 -11.84 13.30 -6.40
CA ARG A 365 -10.72 13.83 -5.60
C ARG A 365 -9.73 14.62 -6.45
N VAL A 366 -9.32 14.05 -7.59
CA VAL A 366 -8.35 14.67 -8.50
C VAL A 366 -8.94 15.93 -9.14
N GLU A 367 -10.21 15.90 -9.53
CA GLU A 367 -10.90 17.09 -10.03
C GLU A 367 -11.01 18.15 -8.94
N GLY A 368 -11.34 17.76 -7.71
CA GLY A 368 -11.37 18.68 -6.57
C GLY A 368 -10.01 19.36 -6.33
N ASP A 369 -8.90 18.63 -6.49
CA ASP A 369 -7.54 19.16 -6.36
C ASP A 369 -7.17 20.21 -7.42
N THR A 370 -7.88 20.29 -8.55
CA THR A 370 -7.59 21.31 -9.58
C THR A 370 -8.21 22.67 -9.25
N ALA A 371 -9.31 22.68 -8.50
CA ALA A 371 -10.14 23.87 -8.29
C ALA A 371 -10.25 24.30 -6.82
N PHE A 372 -10.01 23.40 -5.86
CA PHE A 372 -10.26 23.66 -4.44
C PHE A 372 -9.07 23.25 -3.57
N GLU A 373 -8.72 24.11 -2.62
CA GLU A 373 -7.79 23.75 -1.56
C GLU A 373 -8.52 22.97 -0.45
N PRO A 374 -7.90 21.93 0.15
CA PRO A 374 -8.57 21.15 1.19
C PRO A 374 -8.90 22.00 2.43
N LYS A 375 -10.12 21.90 2.95
CA LYS A 375 -10.56 22.62 4.18
C LYS A 375 -9.80 22.20 5.44
N LEU A 376 -9.17 21.02 5.42
CA LEU A 376 -8.32 20.49 6.50
C LEU A 376 -6.83 20.79 6.29
N GLY A 377 -6.49 21.72 5.39
CA GLY A 377 -5.12 22.07 5.01
C GLY A 377 -4.53 21.13 3.96
N LYS A 378 -3.48 21.60 3.27
CA LYS A 378 -2.80 20.83 2.22
C LYS A 378 -2.23 19.54 2.79
N SER A 379 -2.45 18.43 2.09
CA SER A 379 -1.84 17.17 2.52
C SER A 379 -0.31 17.21 2.39
N THR A 380 0.38 16.59 3.34
CA THR A 380 1.86 16.46 3.31
C THR A 380 2.35 15.53 2.21
N TYR A 381 1.43 14.78 1.58
CA TYR A 381 1.65 13.98 0.38
C TYR A 381 0.82 14.53 -0.79
N SER A 382 1.27 14.25 -2.01
CA SER A 382 0.53 14.54 -3.24
C SER A 382 0.43 13.27 -4.09
N ASN A 383 -0.72 13.08 -4.73
CA ASN A 383 -1.13 11.82 -5.34
C ASN A 383 -0.79 11.64 -6.81
#